data_AF-A0A927G1J1-F1
#
_entry.id   AF-A0A927G1J1-F1
#
_cell.length_a   1.000
_cell.length_b   1.000
_cell.length_c   1.000
_cell.angle_alpha   90.00
_cell.angle_beta   90.00
_cell.angle_gamma   90.00
#
_symmetry.space_group_name_H-M   'P 1'
#
loop_
_entity.id
_entity.type
_entity.pdbx_description
1 polymer ?
#
loop_
_entity_poly.entity_id
_entity_poly.type
_entity_poly.pdbx_seq_one_letter_code
_entity_poly.pdbx_strand_id
1 'polypeptide(L)'
;MANITFKGNPVTLLGQEVKVGDTAPDFTVLANDLSPVTLADSKGSVRLISVVPSIDTGVCDAQTRRFNEEAASLSNVKVLTVSVDLPFAQKRWCGANGIENVQTVSDHRSLSFGEAYGVAIEELRLLARAVFVIDSNDKITYVEYVSEATDHPNYEGAIEAAKAAQ
;
A
#
# COMPACT_ATOMS: atom_id res chain seq x y z
N MET A 1 -15.61 -1.45 9.22
CA MET A 1 -14.52 -2.21 9.83
C MET A 1 -14.61 -3.62 9.31
N ALA A 2 -13.65 -3.94 8.47
CA ALA A 2 -13.39 -5.13 7.73
C ALA A 2 -12.96 -6.14 8.77
N ASN A 3 -13.56 -7.30 8.66
CA ASN A 3 -13.21 -8.40 9.52
C ASN A 3 -11.97 -9.05 8.92
N ILE A 4 -10.80 -8.69 9.45
CA ILE A 4 -9.50 -9.18 8.99
C ILE A 4 -8.99 -10.23 9.98
N THR A 5 -8.42 -11.30 9.44
CA THR A 5 -7.66 -12.28 10.19
C THR A 5 -6.17 -12.21 9.82
N PHE A 6 -5.32 -12.59 10.76
CA PHE A 6 -3.90 -12.85 10.54
C PHE A 6 -3.58 -14.27 10.99
N LYS A 7 -3.33 -15.16 10.03
CA LYS A 7 -3.18 -16.61 10.27
C LYS A 7 -4.38 -17.20 11.00
N GLY A 8 -5.59 -16.80 10.60
CA GLY A 8 -6.86 -17.25 11.18
C GLY A 8 -7.24 -16.62 12.52
N ASN A 9 -6.41 -15.74 13.10
CA ASN A 9 -6.77 -15.00 14.32
C ASN A 9 -7.38 -13.65 13.94
N PRO A 10 -8.57 -13.28 14.44
CA PRO A 10 -9.13 -11.95 14.24
C PRO A 10 -8.18 -10.87 14.78
N VAL A 11 -8.09 -9.75 14.06
CA VAL A 11 -7.30 -8.58 14.46
C VAL A 11 -8.14 -7.31 14.39
N THR A 12 -7.76 -6.32 15.18
CA THR A 12 -8.45 -5.03 15.27
C THR A 12 -7.74 -4.01 14.38
N LEU A 13 -8.52 -3.37 13.50
CA LEU A 13 -8.01 -2.27 12.67
C LEU A 13 -8.25 -0.93 13.36
N LEU A 14 -7.21 -0.13 13.43
CA LEU A 14 -7.25 1.26 13.88
C LEU A 14 -7.63 2.18 12.72
N GLY A 15 -8.33 3.27 13.04
CA GLY A 15 -8.75 4.26 12.07
C GLY A 15 -10.11 3.97 11.42
N GLN A 16 -10.34 4.61 10.27
CA GLN A 16 -11.57 4.44 9.50
C GLN A 16 -11.27 3.93 8.10
N GLU A 17 -12.07 2.97 7.65
CA GLU A 17 -12.00 2.50 6.28
C GLU A 17 -12.43 3.55 5.30
N VAL A 18 -11.57 3.74 4.32
CA VAL A 18 -11.88 4.48 3.12
C VAL A 18 -12.69 3.62 2.15
N LYS A 19 -13.52 4.26 1.33
CA LYS A 19 -14.40 3.64 0.34
C LYS A 19 -14.22 4.30 -1.03
N VAL A 20 -14.64 3.59 -2.07
CA VAL A 20 -14.72 4.15 -3.42
C VAL A 20 -15.61 5.40 -3.42
N GLY A 21 -15.11 6.48 -4.02
CA GLY A 21 -15.74 7.80 -4.07
C GLY A 21 -15.26 8.79 -3.00
N ASP A 22 -14.64 8.30 -1.92
CA ASP A 22 -14.06 9.16 -0.89
C ASP A 22 -12.89 9.96 -1.45
N THR A 23 -12.66 11.15 -0.88
CA THR A 23 -11.38 11.83 -1.07
C THR A 23 -10.32 11.08 -0.28
N ALA A 24 -9.22 10.73 -0.94
CA ALA A 24 -8.09 10.07 -0.33
C ALA A 24 -7.56 10.90 0.86
N PRO A 25 -7.51 10.34 2.08
CA PRO A 25 -6.89 11.00 3.22
C PRO A 25 -5.41 11.28 2.95
N ASP A 26 -4.93 12.43 3.41
CA ASP A 26 -3.49 12.72 3.37
C ASP A 26 -2.74 11.86 4.38
N PHE A 27 -1.45 11.65 4.13
CA PHE A 27 -0.57 10.87 4.99
C PHE A 27 0.86 11.41 4.92
N THR A 28 1.67 11.04 5.91
CA THR A 28 3.12 11.25 5.85
C THR A 28 3.85 9.96 6.21
N VAL A 29 4.54 9.40 5.22
CA VAL A 29 5.38 8.20 5.33
C VAL A 29 6.83 8.56 4.99
N LEU A 30 7.75 7.59 5.06
CA LEU A 30 9.16 7.82 4.81
C LEU A 30 9.65 7.06 3.59
N ALA A 31 10.40 7.73 2.73
CA ALA A 31 11.19 7.08 1.70
C ALA A 31 12.39 6.33 2.30
N ASN A 32 13.05 5.52 1.46
CA ASN A 32 14.24 4.74 1.79
C ASN A 32 15.45 5.58 2.24
N ASP A 33 15.46 6.88 1.96
CA ASP A 33 16.49 7.85 2.39
C ASP A 33 16.07 8.67 3.63
N LEU A 34 14.96 8.29 4.28
CA LEU A 34 14.35 8.94 5.44
C LEU A 34 13.65 10.28 5.18
N SER A 35 13.59 10.73 3.92
CA SER A 35 12.80 11.91 3.55
C SER A 35 11.30 11.63 3.70
N PRO A 36 10.48 12.64 4.08
CA PRO A 36 9.04 12.49 4.13
C PRO A 36 8.45 12.37 2.72
N VAL A 37 7.41 11.53 2.59
CA VAL A 37 6.59 11.37 1.39
C VAL A 37 5.12 11.51 1.81
N THR A 38 4.37 12.28 1.04
CA THR A 38 2.97 12.62 1.29
C THR A 38 2.12 12.31 0.06
N LEU A 39 0.78 12.36 0.20
CA LEU A 39 -0.12 12.17 -0.94
C LEU A 39 0.09 13.27 -2.01
N ALA A 40 0.43 14.48 -1.57
CA ALA A 40 0.64 15.65 -2.43
C ALA A 40 1.85 15.53 -3.37
N ASP A 41 2.87 14.75 -2.99
CA ASP A 41 4.10 14.58 -3.79
C ASP A 41 3.84 13.86 -5.13
N SER A 42 2.71 13.17 -5.25
CA SER A 42 2.29 12.45 -6.45
C SER A 42 1.05 13.06 -7.12
N LYS A 43 0.69 14.30 -6.76
CA LYS A 43 -0.52 14.98 -7.27
C LYS A 43 -0.59 15.03 -8.79
N GLY A 44 -1.78 14.75 -9.32
CA GLY A 44 -2.05 14.71 -10.77
C GLY A 44 -1.67 13.38 -11.44
N SER A 45 -1.05 12.45 -10.72
CA SER A 45 -0.90 11.06 -11.18
C SER A 45 -2.00 10.17 -10.59
N VAL A 46 -2.26 9.03 -11.21
CA VAL A 46 -2.97 7.93 -10.54
C VAL A 46 -2.01 7.28 -9.54
N ARG A 47 -2.49 6.86 -8.36
CA ARG A 47 -1.69 6.13 -7.39
C ARG A 47 -2.26 4.73 -7.19
N LEU A 48 -1.43 3.71 -7.35
CA LEU A 48 -1.73 2.36 -6.91
C LEU A 48 -0.93 2.12 -5.62
N ILE A 49 -1.61 2.04 -4.49
CA ILE A 49 -1.00 1.83 -3.18
C ILE A 49 -1.20 0.38 -2.77
N SER A 50 -0.10 -0.38 -2.76
CA SER A 50 -0.01 -1.76 -2.32
C SER A 50 0.44 -1.80 -0.86
N VAL A 51 -0.42 -2.25 0.04
CA VAL A 51 -0.13 -2.33 1.48
C VAL A 51 0.24 -3.76 1.85
N VAL A 52 1.36 -3.91 2.57
CA VAL A 52 1.87 -5.21 3.01
C VAL A 52 2.23 -5.18 4.50
N PRO A 53 2.00 -6.28 5.24
CA PRO A 53 2.44 -6.37 6.64
C PRO A 53 3.95 -6.19 6.83
N SER A 54 4.75 -6.92 6.04
CA SER A 54 6.20 -6.81 5.99
C SER A 54 6.73 -7.41 4.69
N ILE A 55 7.56 -6.67 3.97
CA ILE A 55 8.14 -7.02 2.67
C ILE A 55 9.09 -8.22 2.73
N ASP A 56 9.64 -8.52 3.89
CA ASP A 56 10.55 -9.66 4.13
C ASP A 56 9.80 -11.00 4.33
N THR A 57 8.53 -11.10 3.88
CA THR A 57 7.71 -12.33 3.95
C THR A 57 7.21 -12.75 2.56
N GLY A 58 7.04 -14.06 2.34
CA GLY A 58 6.85 -14.62 0.99
C GLY A 58 5.70 -14.01 0.17
N VAL A 59 4.51 -13.85 0.76
CA VAL A 59 3.33 -13.29 0.06
C VAL A 59 3.53 -11.79 -0.23
N CYS A 60 4.18 -11.06 0.67
CA CYS A 60 4.47 -9.64 0.50
C CYS A 60 5.54 -9.39 -0.57
N ASP A 61 6.60 -10.20 -0.58
CA ASP A 61 7.62 -10.19 -1.63
C ASP A 61 6.97 -10.41 -3.01
N ALA A 62 6.14 -11.45 -3.14
CA ALA A 62 5.42 -11.74 -4.36
C ALA A 62 4.48 -10.59 -4.79
N GLN A 63 3.76 -9.98 -3.85
CA GLN A 63 2.88 -8.83 -4.13
C GLN A 63 3.65 -7.64 -4.67
N THR A 64 4.75 -7.23 -4.02
CA THR A 64 5.51 -6.06 -4.45
C THR A 64 6.22 -6.31 -5.79
N ARG A 65 6.76 -7.51 -6.02
CA ARG A 65 7.34 -7.88 -7.33
C ARG A 65 6.31 -7.83 -8.45
N ARG A 66 5.13 -8.42 -8.21
CA ARG A 66 4.05 -8.46 -9.20
C ARG A 66 3.66 -7.06 -9.62
N PHE A 67 3.42 -6.15 -8.66
CA PHE A 67 3.11 -4.77 -8.99
C PHE A 67 4.29 -4.03 -9.64
N ASN A 68 5.55 -4.35 -9.33
CA ASN A 68 6.71 -3.78 -10.00
C ASN A 68 6.83 -4.15 -11.48
N GLU A 69 6.50 -5.40 -11.82
CA GLU A 69 6.45 -5.83 -13.22
C GLU A 69 5.30 -5.14 -13.97
N GLU A 70 4.11 -5.12 -13.36
CA GLU A 70 2.91 -4.56 -14.00
C GLU A 70 2.98 -3.03 -14.12
N ALA A 71 3.62 -2.34 -13.17
CA ALA A 71 3.83 -0.89 -13.18
C ALA A 71 4.56 -0.40 -14.43
N ALA A 72 5.44 -1.22 -15.03
CA ALA A 72 6.15 -0.85 -16.25
C ALA A 72 5.21 -0.63 -17.45
N SER A 73 4.01 -1.23 -17.41
CA SER A 73 2.99 -1.10 -18.45
C SER A 73 1.98 0.04 -18.20
N LEU A 74 2.04 0.68 -17.04
CA LEU A 74 1.06 1.68 -16.61
C LEU A 74 1.56 3.10 -16.88
N SER A 75 0.90 3.80 -17.80
CA SER A 75 1.17 5.22 -18.05
C SER A 75 0.53 6.11 -16.99
N ASN A 76 1.25 7.12 -16.49
CA ASN A 76 0.77 8.08 -15.49
C ASN A 76 0.29 7.47 -14.16
N VAL A 77 0.78 6.27 -13.80
CA VAL A 77 0.50 5.63 -12.51
C VAL A 77 1.77 5.63 -11.65
N LYS A 78 1.66 6.09 -10.41
CA LYS A 78 2.66 5.94 -9.36
C LYS A 78 2.30 4.75 -8.50
N VAL A 79 3.18 3.76 -8.44
CA VAL A 79 2.97 2.58 -7.60
C VAL A 79 3.78 2.72 -6.32
N LEU A 80 3.10 2.66 -5.17
CA LEU A 80 3.71 2.71 -3.86
C LEU A 80 3.50 1.38 -3.13
N THR A 81 4.54 0.84 -2.51
CA THR A 81 4.41 -0.23 -1.51
C THR A 81 4.57 0.36 -0.12
N VAL A 82 3.54 0.23 0.72
CA VAL A 82 3.53 0.76 2.09
C VAL A 82 3.59 -0.40 3.09
N SER A 83 4.45 -0.26 4.08
CA SER A 83 4.58 -1.20 5.21
C SER A 83 5.10 -0.45 6.44
N VAL A 84 5.25 -1.15 7.57
CA VAL A 84 5.97 -0.64 8.74
C VAL A 84 7.41 -1.14 8.83
N ASP A 85 7.93 -1.79 7.78
CA ASP A 85 9.35 -2.12 7.72
C ASP A 85 10.18 -0.85 7.76
N LEU A 86 11.35 -0.90 8.41
CA LEU A 86 12.24 0.26 8.43
C LEU A 86 12.70 0.61 7.00
N PRO A 87 12.89 1.91 6.70
CA PRO A 87 13.40 2.37 5.39
C PRO A 87 14.65 1.62 4.91
N PHE A 88 15.52 1.22 5.84
CA PHE A 88 16.73 0.46 5.53
C PHE A 88 16.45 -0.99 5.10
N ALA A 89 15.44 -1.63 5.67
CA ALA A 89 15.01 -2.99 5.28
C ALA A 89 14.40 -2.97 3.87
N GLN A 90 13.52 -2.01 3.61
CA GLN A 90 12.96 -1.77 2.29
C GLN A 90 14.05 -1.46 1.25
N LYS A 91 14.99 -0.56 1.58
CA LYS A 91 16.14 -0.24 0.71
C LYS A 91 16.98 -1.47 0.37
N ARG A 92 17.29 -2.29 1.37
CA ARG A 92 18.03 -3.55 1.19
C ARG A 92 17.25 -4.51 0.29
N TRP A 93 15.95 -4.66 0.52
CA TRP A 93 15.08 -5.54 -0.26
C TRP A 93 14.99 -5.08 -1.72
N CYS A 94 14.78 -3.80 -2.00
CA CYS A 94 14.74 -3.27 -3.37
C CYS A 94 16.06 -3.53 -4.11
N GLY A 95 17.19 -3.27 -3.45
CA GLY A 95 18.52 -3.47 -4.04
C GLY A 95 18.83 -4.94 -4.35
N ALA A 96 18.31 -5.88 -3.55
CA ALA A 96 18.48 -7.31 -3.80
C ALA A 96 17.60 -7.83 -4.95
N ASN A 97 16.50 -7.13 -5.26
CA ASN A 97 15.43 -7.65 -6.10
C ASN A 97 15.19 -6.88 -7.40
N GLY A 98 16.00 -5.85 -7.70
CA GLY A 98 15.92 -5.10 -8.95
C GLY A 98 14.60 -4.32 -9.10
N ILE A 99 14.14 -3.71 -8.01
CA ILE A 99 12.85 -3.01 -7.95
C ILE A 99 13.05 -1.56 -8.38
N GLU A 100 12.45 -1.19 -9.51
CA GLU A 100 12.69 0.11 -10.16
C GLU A 100 11.39 0.89 -10.42
N ASN A 101 10.26 0.20 -10.57
CA ASN A 101 8.98 0.81 -10.97
C ASN A 101 8.05 1.07 -9.78
N VAL A 102 8.43 0.64 -8.57
CA VAL A 102 7.67 0.80 -7.34
C VAL A 102 8.50 1.57 -6.33
N GLN A 103 7.88 2.57 -5.71
CA GLN A 103 8.45 3.25 -4.57
C GLN A 103 8.04 2.52 -3.28
N THR A 104 9.01 1.95 -2.57
CA THR A 104 8.76 1.47 -1.20
C THR A 104 8.79 2.65 -0.22
N VAL A 105 7.80 2.71 0.65
CA VAL A 105 7.69 3.73 1.71
C VAL A 105 7.32 3.08 3.04
N SER A 106 7.79 3.69 4.11
CA SER A 106 7.68 3.18 5.47
C SER A 106 6.79 4.08 6.32
N ASP A 107 5.73 3.50 6.87
CA ASP A 107 4.82 4.14 7.81
C ASP A 107 5.20 3.89 9.27
N HIS A 108 6.37 3.30 9.53
CA HIS A 108 6.78 2.84 10.87
C HIS A 108 6.82 3.95 11.94
N ARG A 109 7.04 5.21 11.53
CA ARG A 109 7.32 6.33 12.44
C ARG A 109 6.07 6.76 13.20
N SER A 110 4.94 6.90 12.51
CA SER A 110 3.72 7.48 13.08
C SER A 110 2.44 6.72 12.74
N LEU A 111 2.49 5.66 11.92
CA LEU A 111 1.30 4.97 11.40
C LEU A 111 0.30 5.93 10.74
N SER A 112 0.80 7.01 10.13
CA SER A 112 -0.03 8.08 9.59
C SER A 112 -0.91 7.56 8.45
N PHE A 113 -0.35 6.74 7.57
CA PHE A 113 -1.10 6.11 6.49
C PHE A 113 -2.02 5.02 7.04
N GLY A 114 -1.49 4.17 7.93
CA GLY A 114 -2.20 3.04 8.50
C GLY A 114 -3.49 3.42 9.22
N GLU A 115 -3.46 4.47 10.04
CA GLU A 115 -4.65 4.98 10.72
C GLU A 115 -5.59 5.73 9.76
N ALA A 116 -5.05 6.52 8.83
CA ALA A 116 -5.87 7.28 7.88
C ALA A 116 -6.66 6.38 6.90
N TYR A 117 -6.10 5.22 6.54
CA TYR A 117 -6.69 4.28 5.57
C TYR A 117 -7.34 3.08 6.24
N GLY A 118 -7.37 3.02 7.57
CA GLY A 118 -8.00 1.92 8.30
C GLY A 118 -7.29 0.58 8.12
N VAL A 119 -5.96 0.58 8.02
CA VAL A 119 -5.15 -0.65 7.82
C VAL A 119 -4.14 -0.90 8.93
N ALA A 120 -4.00 -0.03 9.93
CA ALA A 120 -3.13 -0.29 11.06
C ALA A 120 -3.73 -1.38 11.97
N ILE A 121 -2.99 -2.48 12.20
CA ILE A 121 -3.40 -3.57 13.10
C ILE A 121 -2.95 -3.25 14.52
N GLU A 122 -3.90 -3.14 15.45
CA GLU A 122 -3.65 -2.78 16.84
C GLU A 122 -2.72 -3.80 17.54
N GLU A 123 -3.01 -5.08 17.43
CA GLU A 123 -2.33 -6.13 18.19
C GLU A 123 -0.89 -6.39 17.74
N LEU A 124 -0.59 -6.08 16.48
CA LEU A 124 0.69 -6.41 15.83
C LEU A 124 1.55 -5.19 15.52
N ARG A 125 0.96 -3.99 15.52
CA ARG A 125 1.59 -2.76 15.01
C ARG A 125 2.18 -2.96 13.60
N LEU A 126 1.46 -3.72 12.78
CA LEU A 126 1.70 -3.97 11.35
C LEU A 126 0.58 -3.33 10.53
N LEU A 127 0.73 -3.33 9.20
CA LEU A 127 -0.38 -2.99 8.31
C LEU A 127 -1.09 -4.25 7.84
N ALA A 128 -2.41 -4.22 7.80
CA ALA A 128 -3.22 -5.20 7.10
C ALA A 128 -2.93 -5.14 5.61
N ARG A 129 -3.00 -6.30 4.96
CA ARG A 129 -2.84 -6.37 3.51
C ARG A 129 -4.03 -5.72 2.82
N ALA A 130 -3.75 -4.75 1.98
CA ALA A 130 -4.76 -4.00 1.27
C ALA A 130 -4.21 -3.44 -0.05
N VAL A 131 -5.10 -3.07 -0.96
CA VAL A 131 -4.75 -2.34 -2.18
C VAL A 131 -5.74 -1.21 -2.39
N PHE A 132 -5.21 -0.02 -2.70
CA PHE A 132 -6.00 1.16 -3.01
C PHE A 132 -5.60 1.72 -4.38
N VAL A 133 -6.58 2.22 -5.13
CA VAL A 133 -6.32 3.06 -6.30
C VAL A 133 -6.93 4.42 -6.07
N ILE A 134 -6.13 5.46 -6.32
CA ILE A 134 -6.50 6.86 -6.19
C ILE A 134 -6.31 7.51 -7.56
N ASP A 135 -7.33 8.20 -8.08
CA ASP A 135 -7.26 8.92 -9.34
C ASP A 135 -6.41 10.20 -9.27
N SER A 136 -6.25 10.89 -10.39
CA SER A 136 -5.49 12.15 -10.47
C SER A 136 -6.11 13.31 -9.68
N ASN A 137 -7.38 13.19 -9.27
CA ASN A 137 -8.14 14.18 -8.50
C ASN A 137 -8.21 13.82 -7.00
N ASP A 138 -7.38 12.88 -6.55
CA ASP A 138 -7.31 12.39 -5.18
C ASP A 138 -8.62 11.72 -4.72
N LYS A 139 -9.37 11.08 -5.63
CA LYS A 139 -10.53 10.24 -5.33
C LYS A 139 -10.17 8.76 -5.34
N ILE A 140 -10.69 8.03 -4.38
CA ILE A 140 -10.51 6.59 -4.30
C ILE A 140 -11.42 5.90 -5.32
N THR A 141 -10.82 5.16 -6.24
CA THR A 141 -11.52 4.44 -7.32
C THR A 141 -11.54 2.93 -7.10
N TYR A 142 -10.64 2.41 -6.26
CA TYR A 142 -10.60 1.00 -5.88
C TYR A 142 -10.15 0.84 -4.44
N VAL A 143 -10.75 -0.13 -3.76
CA VAL A 143 -10.41 -0.53 -2.40
C VAL A 143 -10.52 -2.03 -2.27
N GLU A 144 -9.48 -2.65 -1.74
CA GLU A 144 -9.48 -4.03 -1.29
C GLU A 144 -8.81 -4.12 0.07
N TYR A 145 -9.55 -4.59 1.08
CA TYR A 145 -8.99 -5.06 2.34
C TYR A 145 -9.02 -6.59 2.31
N VAL A 146 -7.87 -7.24 2.35
CA VAL A 146 -7.78 -8.70 2.20
C VAL A 146 -8.20 -9.38 3.50
N SER A 147 -9.28 -10.18 3.45
CA SER A 147 -9.89 -10.78 4.65
C SER A 147 -8.94 -11.61 5.50
N GLU A 148 -7.94 -12.26 4.89
CA GLU A 148 -6.84 -12.92 5.59
C GLU A 148 -5.51 -12.31 5.13
N ALA A 149 -4.73 -11.77 6.06
CA ALA A 149 -3.48 -11.07 5.75
C ALA A 149 -2.41 -11.97 5.09
N THR A 150 -2.53 -13.30 5.21
CA THR A 150 -1.67 -14.25 4.49
C THR A 150 -2.11 -14.57 3.06
N ASP A 151 -3.29 -14.12 2.63
CA ASP A 151 -3.75 -14.32 1.26
C ASP A 151 -3.21 -13.22 0.33
N HIS A 152 -3.28 -13.46 -0.98
CA HIS A 152 -2.93 -12.48 -2.00
C HIS A 152 -4.12 -11.53 -2.27
N PRO A 153 -3.86 -10.26 -2.66
CA PRO A 153 -4.91 -9.36 -3.15
C PRO A 153 -5.32 -9.73 -4.58
N ASN A 154 -6.41 -9.14 -5.05
CA ASN A 154 -6.84 -9.19 -6.45
C ASN A 154 -6.01 -8.23 -7.31
N TYR A 155 -4.88 -8.72 -7.80
CA TYR A 155 -3.96 -7.96 -8.65
C TYR A 155 -4.64 -7.37 -9.88
N GLU A 156 -5.38 -8.19 -10.62
CA GLU A 156 -6.03 -7.79 -11.86
C GLU A 156 -7.06 -6.69 -11.61
N GLY A 157 -7.87 -6.81 -10.55
CA GLY A 157 -8.83 -5.79 -10.16
C GLY A 157 -8.18 -4.44 -9.87
N ALA A 158 -7.08 -4.43 -9.13
CA ALA A 158 -6.33 -3.20 -8.83
C ALA A 158 -5.68 -2.59 -10.08
N ILE A 159 -5.09 -3.42 -10.95
CA ILE A 159 -4.42 -2.96 -12.17
C ILE A 159 -5.43 -2.36 -13.15
N GLU A 160 -6.56 -3.03 -13.37
CA GLU A 160 -7.61 -2.53 -14.26
C GLU A 160 -8.24 -1.24 -13.72
N ALA A 161 -8.44 -1.14 -12.40
CA ALA A 161 -8.88 0.11 -11.78
C ALA A 161 -7.85 1.25 -11.96
N ALA A 162 -6.55 0.97 -11.82
CA ALA A 162 -5.51 1.97 -12.06
C ALA A 162 -5.46 2.45 -13.52
N LYS A 163 -5.69 1.56 -14.49
CA LYS A 163 -5.81 1.96 -15.91
C LYS A 163 -7.04 2.82 -16.17
N ALA A 164 -8.17 2.51 -15.51
CA ALA A 164 -9.42 3.24 -15.68
C ALA A 164 -9.48 4.59 -14.92
N ALA A 165 -8.57 4.82 -13.97
CA ALA A 165 -8.55 6.00 -13.10
C ALA A 165 -7.73 7.19 -13.65
N GLN A 166 -7.28 7.11 -14.91
CA GLN A 166 -6.47 8.14 -15.57
C GLN A 166 -7.23 9.45 -15.82
#